data_AF-A0AAN2CAS8-F1
#
_entry.id   AF-A0AAN2CAS8-F1
#
_cell.length_a   1.000
_cell.length_b   1.000
_cell.length_c   1.000
_cell.angle_alpha   90.00
_cell.angle_beta   90.00
_cell.angle_gamma   90.00
#
_symmetry.space_group_name_H-M   'P 1'
#
loop_
_entity.id
_entity.type
_entity.pdbx_description
1 polymer ?
#
loop_
_entity_poly.entity_id
_entity_poly.type
_entity_poly.pdbx_seq_one_letter_code
_entity_poly.pdbx_strand_id
1 'polypeptide(L)'
;MGDSFNAYPVAALRGSPETCEALSALLIETVANDGSVGFMHPLDAQAARAFWSASLAAAERDERIVFGARDGDALVGTVTLQLTLPRISRTARRSRSS
;
A
#
# COMPACT_ATOMS: atom_id res chain seq x y z
N MET A 1 -30.77 12.26 -9.99
CA MET A 1 -29.93 11.10 -10.33
C MET A 1 -29.12 10.83 -9.06
N GLY A 2 -29.56 9.88 -8.23
CA GLY A 2 -29.00 9.73 -6.89
C GLY A 2 -27.59 9.15 -6.95
N ASP A 3 -26.63 9.84 -6.37
CA ASP A 3 -25.26 9.36 -6.19
C ASP A 3 -25.29 8.16 -5.23
N SER A 4 -25.39 6.95 -5.79
CA SER A 4 -25.24 5.74 -5.00
C SER A 4 -23.76 5.57 -4.70
N PHE A 5 -23.31 6.10 -3.57
CA PHE A 5 -21.97 5.80 -3.05
C PHE A 5 -21.93 4.31 -2.71
N ASN A 6 -21.20 3.54 -3.50
CA ASN A 6 -20.97 2.14 -3.17
C ASN A 6 -20.11 2.08 -1.89
N ALA A 7 -20.62 1.42 -0.85
CA ALA A 7 -19.93 1.29 0.41
C ALA A 7 -18.98 0.08 0.35
N TYR A 8 -17.69 0.34 0.17
CA TYR A 8 -16.66 -0.70 0.25
C TYR A 8 -16.22 -0.86 1.71
N PRO A 9 -16.57 -1.96 2.41
CA PRO A 9 -16.07 -2.20 3.75
C PRO A 9 -14.55 -2.23 3.76
N VAL A 10 -13.96 -1.49 4.71
CA VAL A 10 -12.52 -1.41 4.92
C VAL A 10 -12.18 -2.10 6.23
N ALA A 11 -11.24 -3.04 6.18
CA ALA A 11 -10.78 -3.78 7.35
C ALA A 11 -9.25 -3.96 7.34
N ALA A 12 -8.66 -4.11 8.52
CA ALA A 12 -7.26 -4.46 8.64
C ALA A 12 -7.02 -5.87 8.09
N LEU A 13 -6.01 -6.00 7.23
CA LEU A 13 -5.61 -7.26 6.62
C LEU A 13 -4.57 -7.95 7.51
N ARG A 14 -4.61 -9.29 7.54
CA ARG A 14 -3.66 -10.16 8.24
C ARG A 14 -2.75 -10.84 7.24
N GLY A 15 -1.58 -11.28 7.69
CA GLY A 15 -0.69 -12.10 6.88
C GLY A 15 -1.32 -13.44 6.49
N SER A 16 -1.69 -13.61 5.21
CA SER A 16 -2.05 -14.90 4.63
C SER A 16 -1.57 -15.00 3.17
N PRO A 17 -1.35 -16.21 2.63
CA PRO A 17 -0.97 -16.38 1.22
C PRO A 17 -1.98 -15.73 0.26
N GLU A 18 -3.28 -15.90 0.51
CA GLU A 18 -4.37 -15.39 -0.32
C GLU A 18 -4.40 -13.87 -0.30
N THR A 19 -4.19 -13.26 0.87
CA THR A 19 -4.11 -11.81 1.04
C THR A 19 -2.90 -11.24 0.30
N CYS A 20 -1.75 -11.93 0.37
CA CYS A 20 -0.55 -11.53 -0.34
C CYS A 20 -0.76 -11.55 -1.85
N GLU A 21 -1.34 -12.63 -2.39
CA GLU A 21 -1.65 -12.75 -3.82
C GLU A 21 -2.63 -11.67 -4.29
N ALA A 22 -3.71 -11.42 -3.54
CA ALA A 22 -4.69 -10.39 -3.88
C ALA A 22 -4.07 -8.99 -3.91
N LEU A 23 -3.24 -8.66 -2.92
CA LEU A 23 -2.52 -7.38 -2.87
C LEU A 23 -1.49 -7.25 -4.00
N SER A 24 -0.78 -8.33 -4.33
CA SER A 24 0.16 -8.36 -5.46
C SER A 24 -0.52 -8.10 -6.79
N ALA A 25 -1.65 -8.77 -7.05
CA ALA A 25 -2.45 -8.54 -8.25
C ALA A 25 -2.90 -7.07 -8.34
N LEU A 26 -3.47 -6.53 -7.25
CA LEU A 26 -3.92 -5.14 -7.18
C LEU A 26 -2.78 -4.14 -7.45
N LEU A 27 -1.59 -4.39 -6.91
CA LEU A 27 -0.42 -3.53 -7.12
C LEU A 27 0.06 -3.57 -8.58
N ILE A 28 0.14 -4.76 -9.18
CA ILE A 28 0.54 -4.93 -10.59
C ILE A 28 -0.47 -4.22 -11.49
N GLU A 29 -1.76 -4.42 -11.28
CA GLU A 29 -2.81 -3.73 -12.04
C GLU A 29 -2.70 -2.21 -11.89
N THR A 30 -2.46 -1.71 -10.67
CA THR A 30 -2.29 -0.28 -10.43
C THR A 30 -1.09 0.30 -11.20
N VAL A 31 0.07 -0.38 -11.17
CA VAL A 31 1.27 0.05 -11.90
C VAL A 31 1.07 -0.05 -13.42
N ALA A 32 0.37 -1.07 -13.90
CA ALA A 32 0.06 -1.23 -15.32
C ALA A 32 -0.86 -0.12 -15.85
N ASN A 33 -1.66 0.51 -14.99
CA ASN A 33 -2.51 1.66 -15.29
C ASN A 33 -1.84 3.01 -14.93
N ASP A 34 -0.50 3.07 -14.89
CA ASP A 34 0.29 4.28 -14.57
C ASP A 34 -0.01 4.89 -13.19
N GLY A 35 -0.49 4.08 -12.25
CA GLY A 35 -0.72 4.50 -10.87
C GLY A 35 0.57 4.84 -10.14
N SER A 36 0.64 6.02 -9.52
CA SER A 36 1.82 6.46 -8.78
C SER A 36 1.86 5.85 -7.37
N VAL A 37 2.46 4.66 -7.27
CA VAL A 37 2.58 3.88 -6.02
C VAL A 37 4.02 3.59 -5.62
N GLY A 38 4.99 4.32 -6.20
CA GLY A 38 6.42 4.16 -5.91
C GLY A 38 7.11 3.05 -6.69
N PHE A 39 6.45 2.49 -7.70
CA PHE A 39 6.99 1.47 -8.62
C PHE A 39 6.90 1.95 -10.06
N MET A 40 7.78 1.42 -10.93
CA MET A 40 7.78 1.68 -12.36
C MET A 40 7.32 0.44 -13.12
N HIS A 41 6.61 0.64 -14.22
CA HIS A 41 6.23 -0.44 -15.12
C HIS A 41 7.43 -0.92 -15.98
N PRO A 42 7.59 -2.23 -16.24
CA PRO A 42 6.78 -3.34 -15.74
C PRO A 42 7.17 -3.77 -14.31
N LEU A 43 6.16 -4.00 -13.47
CA LEU A 43 6.36 -4.59 -12.14
C LEU A 43 6.26 -6.11 -12.22
N ASP A 44 7.34 -6.78 -11.86
CA ASP A 44 7.39 -8.23 -11.79
C ASP A 44 6.53 -8.79 -10.64
N ALA A 45 5.89 -9.94 -10.88
CA ALA A 45 4.96 -10.54 -9.93
C ALA A 45 5.67 -11.10 -8.69
N GLN A 46 6.92 -11.57 -8.80
CA GLN A 46 7.72 -11.98 -7.65
C GLN A 46 8.13 -10.77 -6.80
N ALA A 47 8.48 -9.65 -7.44
CA ALA A 47 8.76 -8.39 -6.74
C ALA A 47 7.53 -7.86 -5.98
N ALA A 48 6.34 -7.89 -6.60
CA ALA A 48 5.08 -7.50 -5.95
C ALA A 48 4.76 -8.39 -4.73
N ARG A 49 4.95 -9.70 -4.84
CA ARG A 49 4.78 -10.65 -3.73
C ARG A 49 5.79 -10.42 -2.61
N ALA A 50 7.06 -10.20 -2.96
CA ALA A 50 8.10 -9.93 -1.98
C ALA A 50 7.80 -8.66 -1.18
N PHE A 51 7.34 -7.60 -1.85
CA PHE A 51 6.93 -6.35 -1.20
C PHE A 51 5.76 -6.56 -0.22
N TRP A 52 4.69 -7.24 -0.64
CA TRP A 52 3.53 -7.45 0.21
C TRP A 52 3.77 -8.44 1.34
N SER A 53 4.53 -9.50 1.10
CA SER A 53 4.96 -10.44 2.13
C SER A 53 5.75 -9.71 3.24
N ALA A 54 6.74 -8.89 2.86
CA ALA A 54 7.49 -8.08 3.83
C ALA A 54 6.60 -7.04 4.55
N SER A 55 5.64 -6.45 3.84
CA SER A 55 4.70 -5.46 4.39
C SER A 55 3.74 -6.09 5.41
N LEU A 56 3.17 -7.25 5.10
CA LEU A 56 2.30 -7.99 6.01
C LEU A 56 3.09 -8.49 7.23
N ALA A 57 4.32 -8.97 7.03
CA ALA A 57 5.19 -9.34 8.14
C ALA A 57 5.51 -8.14 9.06
N ALA A 58 5.67 -6.93 8.51
CA ALA A 58 5.82 -5.71 9.30
C ALA A 58 4.53 -5.30 10.02
N ALA A 59 3.36 -5.64 9.47
CA ALA A 59 2.08 -5.41 10.12
C ALA A 59 1.89 -6.32 11.34
N GLU A 60 2.32 -7.58 11.26
CA GLU A 60 2.34 -8.49 12.41
C GLU A 60 3.31 -8.05 13.53
N ARG A 61 4.23 -7.12 13.25
CA ARG A 61 5.13 -6.50 14.23
C ARG A 61 4.67 -5.11 14.70
N ASP A 62 3.46 -4.70 14.36
CA ASP A 62 2.90 -3.36 14.66
C ASP A 62 3.75 -2.18 14.13
N GLU A 63 4.60 -2.40 13.12
CA GLU A 63 5.38 -1.34 12.48
C GLU A 63 4.56 -0.57 11.43
N ARG A 64 3.48 -1.20 10.94
CA ARG A 64 2.51 -0.63 10.01
C ARG A 64 1.15 -1.30 10.17
N ILE A 65 0.12 -0.71 9.59
CA ILE A 65 -1.19 -1.33 9.42
C ILE A 65 -1.53 -1.32 7.93
N VAL A 66 -1.96 -2.46 7.39
CA VAL A 66 -2.44 -2.58 6.02
C VAL A 66 -3.95 -2.77 6.07
N PHE A 67 -4.69 -1.89 5.41
CA PHE A 67 -6.14 -1.98 5.26
C PHE A 67 -6.50 -2.39 3.84
N GLY A 68 -7.55 -3.19 3.71
CA GLY A 68 -8.13 -3.59 2.44
C GLY A 68 -9.57 -3.12 2.32
N ALA A 69 -9.92 -2.55 1.17
CA ALA A 69 -11.30 -2.28 0.78
C ALA A 69 -11.83 -3.47 -0.04
N ARG A 70 -13.01 -3.98 0.31
CA ARG A 70 -13.61 -5.12 -0.38
C ARG A 70 -14.89 -4.76 -1.11
N ASP A 71 -15.09 -5.40 -2.27
CA ASP A 71 -16.37 -5.50 -2.96
C ASP A 71 -16.77 -6.98 -3.00
N GLY A 72 -17.66 -7.39 -2.09
CA GLY A 72 -17.87 -8.81 -1.78
C GLY A 72 -16.57 -9.48 -1.33
N ASP A 73 -16.16 -10.52 -2.04
CA ASP A 73 -14.92 -11.26 -1.76
C ASP A 73 -13.68 -10.65 -2.43
N ALA A 74 -13.87 -9.70 -3.38
CA ALA A 74 -12.78 -9.09 -4.13
C ALA A 74 -12.10 -7.98 -3.33
N LEU A 75 -10.77 -7.98 -3.30
CA LEU A 75 -10.00 -6.87 -2.76
C LEU A 75 -9.83 -5.81 -3.86
N VAL A 76 -10.47 -4.65 -3.70
CA VAL A 76 -10.53 -3.59 -4.73
C VAL A 76 -9.66 -2.38 -4.40
N GLY A 77 -9.09 -2.34 -3.20
CA GLY A 77 -8.24 -1.24 -2.76
C GLY A 77 -7.42 -1.61 -1.55
N THR A 78 -6.30 -0.90 -1.37
CA THR A 78 -5.43 -1.04 -0.21
C THR A 78 -4.90 0.31 0.23
N VAL A 79 -4.76 0.50 1.54
CA VAL A 79 -4.07 1.66 2.12
C VAL A 79 -3.17 1.18 3.25
N THR A 80 -1.94 1.69 3.28
CA THR A 80 -0.97 1.35 4.33
C THR A 80 -0.69 2.56 5.21
N LEU A 81 -0.85 2.39 6.51
CA LEU A 81 -0.45 3.35 7.52
C LEU A 81 0.89 2.90 8.12
N GLN A 82 1.96 3.67 7.90
CA GLN A 82 3.25 3.42 8.56
C GLN A 82 3.22 4.02 9.97
N LEU A 83 3.49 3.21 11.00
CA LEU A 83 3.50 3.64 12.39
C LEU A 83 4.90 4.07 12.83
N THR A 84 5.92 3.40 12.31
CA THR A 84 7.33 3.75 12.51
C THR A 84 7.80 4.71 11.43
N LEU A 85 7.51 6.00 11.57
CA LEU A 85 8.05 7.03 10.68
C LEU A 85 9.44 7.49 11.14
N PRO A 86 10.44 7.53 10.24
CA PRO A 86 11.73 8.13 10.57
C PRO A 86 11.56 9.63 10.86
N ARG A 87 12.29 10.11 11.86
CA ARG A 87 12.34 11.54 12.20
C ARG A 87 12.94 12.32 11.04
N ILE A 88 12.14 13.12 10.34
CA ILE A 88 12.66 14.07 9.34
C ILE A 88 13.49 15.17 10.04
N SER A 89 14.79 15.23 9.73
CA SER A 89 15.67 16.32 10.13
C SER A 89 15.59 17.44 9.08
N ARG A 90 15.08 18.61 9.49
CA ARG A 90 15.10 19.80 8.63
C ARG A 90 16.52 20.38 8.61
N THR A 91 17.31 20.06 7.59
CA THR A 91 18.57 20.77 7.33
C THR A 91 18.24 22.20 6.92
N ALA A 92 18.29 23.14 7.87
CA ALA A 92 18.16 24.55 7.57
C ALA A 92 19.35 24.98 6.70
N ARG A 93 19.09 25.22 5.41
CA ARG A 93 20.03 25.87 4.50
C ARG A 93 20.31 27.27 5.04
N ARG A 94 21.42 27.46 5.78
CA ARG A 94 21.96 28.80 6.04
C ARG A 94 22.49 29.34 4.72
N SER A 95 21.74 30.27 4.11
CA SER A 95 22.26 31.16 3.08
C SER A 95 23.37 32.00 3.71
N ARG A 96 24.62 31.73 3.34
CA ARG A 96 25.75 32.61 3.63
C ARG A 96 25.75 33.67 2.54
N SER A 97 25.29 34.87 2.87
CA SER A 97 25.47 36.05 2.01
C SER A 97 26.87 36.61 2.26
N SER A 98 27.51 37.01 1.15
CA SER A 98 28.84 37.62 1.04
C SER A 98 29.04 38.87 1.88
#